data_AF-A0A5M3X2K4-F1
#
_entry.id   AF-A0A5M3X2K4-F1
#
_cell.length_a   1.000
_cell.length_b   1.000
_cell.length_c   1.000
_cell.angle_alpha   90.00
_cell.angle_beta   90.00
_cell.angle_gamma   90.00
#
_symmetry.space_group_name_H-M   'P 1'
#
loop_
_entity.id
_entity.type
_entity.pdbx_description
1 polymer ?
#
loop_
_entity_poly.entity_id
_entity_poly.type
_entity_poly.pdbx_seq_one_letter_code
_entity_poly.pdbx_strand_id
1 'polypeptide(L)'
;MDRYPARVSGPLASYVAGFRAELVRLGYTPRVAQDNAYVMAHLSRWLESEGMSSTELTGQQVERFVEARRAAGYQRWVTVRALKPQLGYLREIGVIPEVDCEEIDCPVEHVLQTYGVYLRRERRLAERTARQRVDVARRFLRTLVVGEALRLERLEAAAVICFIIEESRRRR
;
A
#
# COMPACT_ATOMS: atom_id res chain seq x y z
N MET A 1 -20.46 -19.73 11.03
CA MET A 1 -20.81 -20.14 9.66
C MET A 1 -20.04 -19.26 8.68
N ASP A 2 -19.13 -19.88 7.95
CA ASP A 2 -18.29 -19.27 6.93
C ASP A 2 -19.13 -18.61 5.84
N ARG A 3 -18.90 -17.32 5.61
CA ARG A 3 -19.28 -16.65 4.36
C ARG A 3 -17.99 -16.38 3.60
N TYR A 4 -17.38 -17.41 3.05
CA TYR A 4 -16.55 -17.26 1.86
C TYR A 4 -17.36 -17.81 0.69
N PRO A 5 -17.71 -17.02 -0.33
CA PRO A 5 -18.47 -17.54 -1.48
C PRO A 5 -17.68 -18.54 -2.34
N ALA A 6 -16.44 -18.87 -1.98
CA ALA A 6 -15.62 -19.90 -2.62
C ALA A 6 -14.52 -20.32 -1.63
N ARG A 7 -14.04 -21.57 -1.72
CA ARG A 7 -12.83 -22.00 -1.00
C ARG A 7 -11.70 -21.03 -1.36
N VAL A 8 -11.11 -20.40 -0.35
CA VAL A 8 -9.93 -19.55 -0.58
C VAL A 8 -8.82 -20.46 -1.12
N SER A 9 -8.28 -20.12 -2.29
CA SER A 9 -7.19 -20.84 -2.96
C SER A 9 -5.92 -19.98 -3.01
N GLY A 10 -4.82 -20.56 -3.48
CA GLY A 10 -3.53 -19.89 -3.57
C GLY A 10 -2.71 -19.88 -2.27
N PRO A 11 -1.50 -19.28 -2.34
CA PRO A 11 -0.46 -19.42 -1.33
C PRO A 11 -0.78 -18.79 0.02
N LEU A 12 -1.79 -17.92 0.11
CA LEU A 12 -2.15 -17.25 1.36
C LEU A 12 -3.41 -17.85 2.02
N ALA A 13 -4.01 -18.88 1.45
CA ALA A 13 -5.32 -19.39 1.83
C ALA A 13 -5.42 -19.80 3.31
N SER A 14 -4.39 -20.47 3.84
CA SER A 14 -4.34 -20.92 5.24
C SER A 14 -4.29 -19.77 6.25
N TYR A 15 -3.79 -18.60 5.86
CA TYR A 15 -3.59 -17.47 6.77
C TYR A 15 -4.82 -16.57 6.89
N VAL A 16 -5.78 -16.67 5.97
CA VAL A 16 -6.94 -15.77 5.89
C VAL A 16 -7.83 -15.86 7.13
N ALA A 17 -8.08 -17.07 7.64
CA ALA A 17 -8.90 -17.28 8.84
C ALA A 17 -8.21 -16.70 10.09
N GLY A 18 -6.89 -16.93 10.22
CA GLY A 18 -6.07 -16.37 11.30
C GLY A 18 -6.06 -14.85 11.28
N PHE A 19 -5.88 -14.24 10.11
CA PHE A 19 -5.91 -12.79 9.94
C PHE A 19 -7.26 -12.18 10.36
N ARG A 20 -8.37 -12.82 10.00
CA ARG A 20 -9.71 -12.36 10.41
C ARG A 20 -9.86 -12.39 11.93
N ALA A 21 -9.45 -13.49 12.57
CA ALA A 21 -9.51 -13.63 14.02
C ALA A 21 -8.64 -12.57 14.72
N GLU A 22 -7.45 -12.32 14.16
CA GLU A 22 -6.51 -11.32 14.66
C GLU A 22 -7.10 -9.90 14.61
N LEU A 23 -7.74 -9.51 13.50
CA LEU A 23 -8.40 -8.21 13.43
C LEU A 23 -9.51 -8.05 14.47
N VAL A 24 -10.29 -9.09 14.75
CA VAL A 24 -11.30 -9.04 15.81
C VAL A 24 -10.64 -8.87 17.18
N ARG A 25 -9.53 -9.59 17.44
CA ARG A 25 -8.75 -9.46 18.68
C ARG A 25 -8.20 -8.04 18.88
N LEU A 26 -7.80 -7.38 17.80
CA LEU A 26 -7.34 -5.98 17.78
C LEU A 26 -8.48 -4.95 17.90
N GLY A 27 -9.72 -5.39 18.11
CA GLY A 27 -10.87 -4.53 18.36
C GLY A 27 -11.60 -4.04 17.10
N TYR A 28 -11.27 -4.57 15.92
CA TYR A 28 -12.06 -4.30 14.73
C TYR A 28 -13.42 -4.98 14.82
N THR A 29 -14.46 -4.35 14.26
CA THR A 29 -15.77 -5.00 14.18
C THR A 29 -15.70 -6.25 13.30
N PRO A 30 -16.51 -7.30 13.59
CA PRO A 30 -16.50 -8.53 12.80
C PRO A 30 -16.71 -8.31 11.30
N ARG A 31 -17.49 -7.29 10.94
CA ARG A 31 -17.72 -6.88 9.55
C ARG A 31 -16.46 -6.33 8.90
N VAL A 32 -15.73 -5.44 9.58
CA VAL A 32 -14.49 -4.87 9.04
C VAL A 32 -13.39 -5.94 8.96
N ALA A 33 -13.32 -6.85 9.93
CA ALA A 33 -12.40 -7.98 9.89
C ALA A 33 -12.69 -8.88 8.68
N GLN A 34 -13.96 -9.22 8.43
CA GLN A 34 -14.36 -10.00 7.27
C GLN A 34 -14.03 -9.30 5.94
N ASP A 35 -14.33 -8.00 5.83
CA ASP A 35 -14.02 -7.18 4.65
C ASP A 35 -12.52 -7.21 4.32
N ASN A 36 -11.65 -7.07 5.33
CA ASN A 36 -10.20 -7.15 5.14
C ASN A 36 -9.73 -8.56 4.77
N ALA A 37 -10.35 -9.60 5.34
CA ALA A 37 -10.03 -10.99 5.05
C ALA A 37 -10.44 -11.40 3.62
N TYR A 38 -11.51 -10.82 3.06
CA TYR A 38 -11.83 -10.97 1.64
C TYR A 38 -10.75 -10.39 0.72
N VAL A 39 -10.14 -9.28 1.12
CA VAL A 39 -9.03 -8.69 0.35
C VAL A 39 -7.81 -9.60 0.36
N MET A 40 -7.48 -10.22 1.50
CA MET A 40 -6.40 -11.20 1.58
C MET A 40 -6.69 -12.45 0.74
N ALA A 41 -7.93 -12.95 0.74
CA ALA A 41 -8.35 -14.04 -0.13
C ALA A 41 -8.26 -13.68 -1.63
N HIS A 42 -8.53 -12.42 -1.99
CA HIS A 42 -8.36 -11.95 -3.36
C HIS A 42 -6.87 -11.84 -3.74
N LEU A 43 -6.01 -11.38 -2.83
CA LEU A 43 -4.56 -11.37 -3.03
C LEU A 43 -4.02 -12.79 -3.25
N SER A 44 -4.48 -13.75 -2.44
CA SER A 44 -4.11 -15.17 -2.58
C SER A 44 -4.43 -15.73 -3.97
N ARG A 45 -5.65 -15.48 -4.47
CA ARG A 45 -6.07 -15.92 -5.81
C ARG A 45 -5.29 -15.23 -6.92
N TRP A 46 -4.95 -13.95 -6.74
CA TRP A 46 -4.15 -13.23 -7.72
C TRP A 46 -2.73 -13.80 -7.79
N LEU A 47 -2.08 -14.07 -6.66
CA LEU A 47 -0.77 -14.73 -6.63
C LEU A 47 -0.79 -16.09 -7.33
N GLU A 48 -1.83 -16.90 -7.06
CA GLU A 48 -2.04 -18.18 -7.75
C GLU A 48 -2.19 -18.01 -9.27
N SER A 49 -2.95 -17.01 -9.73
CA SER A 49 -3.11 -16.74 -11.17
C SER A 49 -1.83 -16.25 -11.86
N GLU A 50 -0.94 -15.62 -11.10
CA GLU A 50 0.37 -15.17 -11.60
C GLU A 50 1.45 -16.24 -11.43
N GLY A 51 1.13 -17.40 -10.85
CA GLY A 51 2.11 -18.44 -10.53
C GLY A 51 3.13 -18.04 -9.48
N MET A 52 2.84 -17.03 -8.66
CA MET A 52 3.75 -16.48 -7.65
C MET A 52 3.50 -17.10 -6.27
N SER A 53 4.60 -17.37 -5.56
CA SER A 53 4.58 -17.74 -4.14
C SER A 53 4.39 -16.51 -3.24
N SER A 54 4.13 -16.74 -1.95
CA SER A 54 4.04 -15.65 -0.96
C SER A 54 5.38 -14.95 -0.73
N THR A 55 6.49 -15.67 -0.86
CA THR A 55 7.86 -15.14 -0.70
C THR A 55 8.29 -14.22 -1.85
N GLU A 56 7.59 -14.25 -2.97
CA GLU A 56 7.84 -13.35 -4.11
C GLU A 56 7.00 -12.07 -4.03
N LEU A 57 6.16 -11.91 -3.00
CA LEU A 57 5.31 -10.73 -2.83
C LEU A 57 6.10 -9.52 -2.29
N THR A 58 6.87 -8.88 -3.16
CA THR A 58 7.60 -7.63 -2.90
C THR A 58 6.69 -6.40 -3.01
N GLY A 59 7.20 -5.21 -2.66
CA GLY A 59 6.48 -3.93 -2.81
C GLY A 59 5.96 -3.70 -4.24
N GLN A 60 6.77 -4.02 -5.25
CA GLN A 60 6.39 -3.93 -6.66
C GLN A 60 5.22 -4.87 -7.00
N GLN A 61 5.22 -6.10 -6.49
CA GLN A 61 4.11 -7.03 -6.72
C GLN A 61 2.83 -6.57 -6.04
N VAL A 62 2.93 -5.93 -4.87
CA VAL A 62 1.77 -5.30 -4.21
C VAL A 62 1.22 -4.13 -5.05
N GLU A 63 2.08 -3.33 -5.70
CA GLU A 63 1.64 -2.29 -6.64
C GLU A 63 0.89 -2.89 -7.84
N ARG A 64 1.44 -3.95 -8.46
CA ARG A 64 0.78 -4.70 -9.56
C ARG A 64 -0.59 -5.25 -9.15
N PHE A 65 -0.68 -5.85 -7.97
CA PHE A 65 -1.96 -6.33 -7.43
C PHE A 65 -2.99 -5.21 -7.30
N VAL A 66 -2.57 -4.05 -6.78
CA VAL A 66 -3.43 -2.89 -6.63
C VAL A 66 -3.93 -2.38 -7.98
N GLU A 67 -3.08 -2.36 -9.00
CA GLU A 67 -3.45 -2.00 -10.36
C GLU A 67 -4.44 -2.98 -10.98
N ALA A 68 -4.20 -4.29 -10.84
CA ALA A 68 -5.12 -5.33 -11.27
C ALA A 68 -6.51 -5.17 -10.64
N ARG A 69 -6.58 -4.79 -9.34
CA ARG A 69 -7.87 -4.49 -8.70
C ARG A 69 -8.56 -3.26 -9.27
N ARG A 70 -7.81 -2.19 -9.60
CA ARG A 70 -8.40 -1.01 -10.26
C ARG A 70 -8.95 -1.36 -11.63
N ALA A 71 -8.20 -2.13 -12.42
CA ALA A 71 -8.62 -2.59 -13.73
C ALA A 71 -9.87 -3.47 -13.67
N ALA A 72 -10.01 -4.29 -12.62
CA ALA A 72 -11.21 -5.07 -12.34
C ALA A 72 -12.40 -4.25 -11.78
N GLY A 73 -12.28 -2.91 -11.70
CA GLY A 73 -13.36 -2.01 -11.29
C GLY A 73 -13.56 -1.84 -9.78
N TYR A 74 -12.70 -2.42 -8.94
CA TYR A 74 -12.81 -2.23 -7.49
C TYR A 74 -12.52 -0.77 -7.09
N GLN A 75 -13.24 -0.27 -6.09
CA GLN A 75 -13.09 1.09 -5.56
C GLN A 75 -12.45 1.13 -4.16
N ARG A 76 -12.45 -0.01 -3.44
CA ARG A 76 -11.90 -0.13 -2.08
C ARG A 76 -10.63 -0.98 -2.08
N TRP A 77 -9.68 -0.66 -1.20
CA TRP A 77 -8.37 -1.31 -1.10
C TRP A 77 -7.58 -1.31 -2.42
N VAL A 78 -7.62 -0.16 -3.11
CA VAL A 78 -6.92 0.11 -4.37
C VAL A 78 -5.67 0.97 -4.18
N THR A 79 -5.04 0.87 -3.02
CA THR A 79 -3.75 1.49 -2.70
C THR A 79 -2.94 0.55 -1.83
N VAL A 80 -1.61 0.57 -1.97
CA VAL A 80 -0.68 -0.19 -1.12
C VAL A 80 -0.94 0.11 0.36
N ARG A 81 -1.16 1.40 0.68
CA ARG A 81 -1.50 1.86 2.04
C ARG A 81 -2.73 1.17 2.61
N ALA A 82 -3.77 0.97 1.81
CA ALA A 82 -5.00 0.33 2.27
C ALA A 82 -4.80 -1.17 2.57
N LEU A 83 -3.76 -1.78 2.00
CA LEU A 83 -3.38 -3.18 2.25
C LEU A 83 -2.45 -3.36 3.46
N LYS A 84 -2.09 -2.27 4.15
CA LYS A 84 -1.18 -2.31 5.31
C LYS A 84 -1.61 -3.34 6.38
N PRO A 85 -2.89 -3.51 6.74
CA PRO A 85 -3.29 -4.54 7.70
C PRO A 85 -2.94 -5.95 7.25
N GLN A 86 -3.23 -6.28 5.99
CA GLN A 86 -2.94 -7.60 5.40
C GLN A 86 -1.43 -7.86 5.37
N LEU A 87 -0.67 -6.90 4.83
CA LEU A 87 0.78 -7.02 4.66
C LEU A 87 1.51 -7.02 6.00
N GLY A 88 1.05 -6.24 6.98
CA GLY A 88 1.61 -6.21 8.33
C GLY A 88 1.47 -7.56 9.02
N TYR A 89 0.26 -8.13 9.01
CA TYR A 89 0.03 -9.45 9.58
C TYR A 89 0.89 -10.53 8.91
N LEU A 90 0.93 -10.56 7.58
CA LEU A 90 1.71 -11.57 6.85
C LEU A 90 3.22 -11.47 7.11
N ARG A 91 3.74 -10.26 7.32
CA ARG A 91 5.15 -10.05 7.71
C ARG A 91 5.41 -10.48 9.15
N GLU A 92 4.51 -10.14 10.07
CA GLU A 92 4.62 -10.52 11.48
C GLU A 92 4.75 -12.03 11.66
N ILE A 93 4.05 -12.81 10.82
CA ILE A 93 4.13 -14.28 10.82
C ILE A 93 5.16 -14.85 9.82
N GLY A 94 5.97 -14.00 9.18
CA GLY A 94 7.07 -14.41 8.30
C GLY A 94 6.67 -15.06 6.96
N VAL A 95 5.44 -14.82 6.47
CA VAL A 95 4.90 -15.47 5.26
C VAL A 95 5.29 -14.76 3.97
N ILE A 96 5.50 -13.45 4.05
CA ILE A 96 5.98 -12.61 2.95
C ILE A 96 7.28 -11.93 3.38
N PRO A 97 8.13 -11.47 2.45
CA PRO A 97 9.34 -10.77 2.81
C PRO A 97 9.04 -9.58 3.72
N GLU A 98 9.94 -9.35 4.70
CA GLU A 98 10.03 -8.03 5.30
C GLU A 98 10.20 -7.01 4.18
N VAL A 99 9.69 -5.78 4.36
CA VAL A 99 9.83 -4.72 3.34
C VAL A 99 11.27 -4.75 2.86
N ASP A 100 11.50 -5.02 1.58
CA ASP A 100 12.85 -5.06 1.02
C ASP A 100 13.56 -3.82 1.53
N CYS A 101 14.75 -3.98 2.13
CA CYS A 101 15.51 -2.84 2.64
C CYS A 101 15.61 -1.73 1.58
N GLU A 102 15.53 -2.07 0.28
CA GLU A 102 15.42 -1.16 -0.85
C GLU A 102 14.22 -0.17 -0.82
N GLU A 103 13.06 -0.53 -0.28
CA GLU A 103 11.90 0.39 -0.16
C GLU A 103 12.07 1.38 1.01
N ILE A 104 12.77 0.97 2.08
CA ILE A 104 13.10 1.79 3.25
C ILE A 104 14.36 2.65 2.99
N ASP A 105 15.31 2.10 2.24
CA ASP A 105 16.54 2.75 1.78
C ASP A 105 16.35 3.56 0.50
N CYS A 106 15.13 3.54 -0.07
CA CYS A 106 14.74 4.42 -1.15
C CYS A 106 14.83 5.88 -0.65
N PRO A 107 15.66 6.74 -1.29
CA PRO A 107 15.80 8.14 -0.90
C PRO A 107 14.47 8.90 -0.85
N VAL A 108 13.48 8.49 -1.65
CA VAL A 108 12.13 9.06 -1.64
C VAL A 108 11.38 8.75 -0.35
N GLU A 109 11.40 7.51 0.13
CA GLU A 109 10.62 7.12 1.31
C GLU A 109 11.23 7.72 2.60
N HIS A 110 12.56 7.85 2.67
CA HIS A 110 13.23 8.56 3.77
C HIS A 110 12.79 10.03 3.88
N VAL A 111 12.72 10.73 2.74
CA VAL A 111 12.24 12.12 2.67
C VAL A 111 10.76 12.20 3.06
N LEU A 112 9.92 11.27 2.59
CA LEU A 112 8.49 11.25 2.89
C LEU A 112 8.19 10.90 4.36
N GLN A 113 9.00 10.05 4.99
CA GLN A 113 8.90 9.76 6.41
C GLN A 113 9.16 11.02 7.23
N THR A 114 10.25 11.72 6.91
CA THR A 114 10.62 12.99 7.58
C THR A 114 9.54 14.05 7.35
N TYR A 115 9.07 14.21 6.11
CA TYR A 115 7.99 15.13 5.77
C TYR A 115 6.68 14.80 6.50
N GLY A 116 6.32 13.51 6.59
CA GLY A 116 5.14 13.06 7.32
C GLY A 116 5.22 13.33 8.83
N VAL A 117 6.40 13.24 9.45
CA VAL A 117 6.63 13.63 10.84
C VAL A 117 6.47 15.15 11.01
N TYR A 118 7.12 15.94 10.16
CA TYR A 118 7.01 17.40 10.14
C TYR A 118 5.55 17.88 10.04
N LEU A 119 4.77 17.30 9.11
CA LEU A 119 3.36 17.69 8.92
C LEU A 119 2.49 17.44 10.16
N ARG A 120 2.80 16.40 10.94
CA ARG A 120 2.03 16.03 12.14
C ARG A 120 2.51 16.77 13.39
N ARG A 121 3.83 16.89 13.58
CA ARG A 121 4.40 17.47 14.80
C ARG A 121 4.43 18.99 14.75
N GLU A 122 4.92 19.54 13.65
CA GLU A 122 5.15 20.99 13.53
C GLU A 122 3.96 21.69 12.89
N ARG A 123 3.38 21.11 11.83
CA ARG A 123 2.21 21.69 11.16
C ARG A 123 0.88 21.24 11.75
N ARG A 124 0.90 20.35 12.75
CA ARG A 124 -0.26 19.83 13.50
C ARG A 124 -1.44 19.42 12.60
N LEU A 125 -1.15 18.90 11.41
CA LEU A 125 -2.19 18.47 10.50
C LEU A 125 -2.86 17.21 11.03
N ALA A 126 -4.18 17.16 10.87
CA ALA A 126 -4.94 15.93 11.08
C ALA A 126 -4.34 14.78 10.28
N GLU A 127 -4.37 13.59 10.86
CA GLU A 127 -3.65 12.45 10.31
C GLU A 127 -4.06 12.14 8.86
N ARG A 128 -5.35 12.23 8.56
CA ARG A 128 -5.88 12.08 7.19
C ARG A 128 -5.27 13.09 6.21
N THR A 129 -5.15 14.35 6.61
CA THR A 129 -4.60 15.44 5.79
C THR A 129 -3.10 15.29 5.59
N ALA A 130 -2.36 14.94 6.65
CA ALA A 130 -0.93 14.68 6.55
C ALA A 130 -0.64 13.53 5.57
N ARG A 131 -1.42 12.45 5.64
CA ARG A 131 -1.32 11.31 4.72
C ARG A 131 -1.60 11.72 3.27
N GLN A 132 -2.66 12.48 3.02
CA GLN A 132 -2.99 12.93 1.67
C GLN A 132 -1.88 13.81 1.05
N ARG A 133 -1.21 14.63 1.87
CA ARG A 133 -0.05 15.42 1.43
C ARG A 133 1.17 14.57 1.14
N VAL A 134 1.45 13.57 1.98
CA VAL A 134 2.53 12.59 1.74
C VAL A 134 2.28 11.84 0.43
N ASP A 135 1.04 11.44 0.14
CA ASP A 135 0.72 10.72 -1.10
C ASP A 135 0.92 11.60 -2.37
N VAL A 136 0.62 12.91 -2.28
CA VAL A 136 0.90 13.87 -3.36
C VAL A 136 2.40 14.07 -3.53
N ALA A 137 3.12 14.28 -2.42
CA ALA A 137 4.56 14.45 -2.42
C ALA A 137 5.28 13.22 -2.97
N ARG A 138 4.80 12.00 -2.67
CA ARG A 138 5.36 10.75 -3.23
C ARG A 138 5.31 10.72 -4.75
N ARG A 139 4.16 11.07 -5.32
CA ARG A 139 3.98 11.13 -6.78
C ARG A 139 4.95 12.10 -7.42
N PHE A 140 5.11 13.27 -6.81
CA PHE A 140 6.05 14.29 -7.27
C PHE A 140 7.52 13.84 -7.14
N LEU A 141 7.93 13.30 -5.99
CA LEU A 141 9.32 12.88 -5.79
C LEU A 141 9.70 11.72 -6.72
N ARG A 142 8.77 10.83 -7.06
CA ARG A 142 8.99 9.80 -8.10
C ARG A 142 9.29 10.38 -9.48
N THR A 143 8.80 11.58 -9.84
CA THR A 143 9.17 12.22 -11.12
C THR A 143 10.58 12.82 -11.11
N LEU A 144 11.20 12.95 -9.93
CA LEU A 144 12.55 13.48 -9.74
C LEU A 144 13.60 12.37 -9.56
N VAL A 145 13.18 11.11 -9.55
CA VAL A 145 14.09 9.97 -9.54
C VAL A 145 14.66 9.78 -10.94
N VAL A 146 15.99 9.81 -11.06
CA VAL A 146 16.71 9.52 -12.31
C VAL A 146 17.70 8.39 -12.02
N GLY A 147 17.47 7.22 -12.62
CA GLY A 147 18.13 5.99 -12.19
C GLY A 147 17.64 5.58 -10.80
N GLU A 148 18.56 5.35 -9.87
CA GLU A 148 18.26 4.97 -8.47
C GLU A 148 18.37 6.15 -7.48
N ALA A 149 18.75 7.34 -7.96
CA ALA A 149 19.00 8.49 -7.10
C ALA A 149 17.87 9.53 -7.15
N LEU A 150 17.43 9.97 -5.97
CA LEU A 150 16.56 11.14 -5.84
C LEU A 150 17.38 12.42 -5.97
N ARG A 151 17.12 13.21 -7.02
CA ARG A 151 17.81 14.48 -7.27
C ARG A 151 17.03 15.65 -6.72
N LEU A 152 17.08 15.85 -5.40
CA LEU A 152 16.45 17.01 -4.75
C LEU A 152 17.05 18.34 -5.23
N GLU A 153 18.31 18.36 -5.71
CA GLU A 153 18.91 19.55 -6.33
C GLU A 153 18.19 20.04 -7.61
N ARG A 154 17.37 19.19 -8.24
CA ARG A 154 16.55 19.55 -9.42
C ARG A 154 15.14 20.02 -9.04
N LEU A 155 14.90 20.27 -7.75
CA LEU A 155 13.65 20.81 -7.25
C LEU A 155 13.49 22.26 -7.67
N GLU A 156 13.02 22.48 -8.90
CA GLU A 156 12.71 23.80 -9.42
C GLU A 156 11.24 24.16 -9.18
N ALA A 157 10.97 25.44 -8.91
CA ALA A 157 9.60 25.94 -8.74
C ALA A 157 8.73 25.63 -9.96
N ALA A 158 9.29 25.70 -11.16
CA ALA A 158 8.60 25.38 -12.41
C ALA A 158 8.13 23.91 -12.46
N ALA A 159 8.96 22.95 -12.03
CA ALA A 159 8.61 21.54 -11.98
C ALA A 159 7.46 21.26 -10.99
N VAL A 160 7.48 21.93 -9.84
CA VAL A 160 6.39 21.85 -8.85
C VAL A 160 5.08 22.39 -9.43
N ILE A 161 5.13 23.54 -10.10
CA ILE A 161 3.95 24.18 -10.70
C ILE A 161 3.36 23.29 -11.81
N CYS A 162 4.19 22.79 -12.73
CA CYS A 162 3.74 21.88 -13.79
C CYS A 162 3.08 20.62 -13.21
N PHE A 163 3.71 20.00 -12.22
CA PHE A 163 3.15 18.83 -11.55
C PHE A 163 1.80 19.10 -10.88
N ILE A 164 1.65 20.24 -10.19
CA ILE A 164 0.37 20.61 -9.56
C ILE A 164 -0.73 20.81 -10.60
N ILE A 165 -0.40 21.42 -11.75
CA ILE A 165 -1.35 21.61 -12.85
C ILE A 165 -1.80 20.25 -13.41
N GLU A 166 -0.88 19.31 -13.61
CA GLU A 166 -1.18 17.96 -14.07
C GLU A 166 -2.01 17.15 -13.07
N GLU A 167 -1.64 17.15 -11.79
CA GLU A 167 -2.38 16.45 -10.74
C GLU A 167 -3.78 17.03 -10.50
N SER A 168 -3.97 18.34 -10.73
CA SER A 168 -5.28 18.99 -10.63
C SER A 168 -6.23 18.53 -11.74
N ARG A 169 -5.70 18.20 -12.93
CA ARG A 169 -6.49 17.65 -14.05
C ARG A 169 -6.89 16.18 -13.80
N ARG A 170 -6.06 15.40 -13.09
CA ARG A 170 -6.34 14.00 -12.72
C ARG A 170 -7.36 13.80 -11.60
N ARG A 171 -7.68 14.85 -10.84
CA ARG A 171 -8.61 14.81 -9.69
C ARG A 171 -10.01 15.36 -10.01
N ARG A 172 -10.25 15.77 -11.26
CA ARG A 172 -11.57 16.17 -11.76
C ARG A 172 -12.34 14.98 -12.31
#